data_AF-A0A0P9EJ79-F1
#
_entry.id   AF-A0A0P9EJ79-F1
#
_cell.length_a   1.000
_cell.length_b   1.000
_cell.length_c   1.000
_cell.angle_alpha   90.00
_cell.angle_beta   90.00
_cell.angle_gamma   90.00
#
_symmetry.space_group_name_H-M   'P 1'
#
loop_
_entity.id
_entity.type
_entity.pdbx_description
1 polymer ?
#
loop_
_entity_poly.entity_id
_entity_poly.type
_entity_poly.pdbx_seq_one_letter_code
_entity_poly.pdbx_strand_id
1 'polypeptide(L)'
;MVTIEIPASIVEVLKEMERTKPLEQKFRELIIREVEGRILRYEMMIEFFESKYGMGFKDFDERGIVEKLGHTWDVERDYFDWEMAVTELEYLKEALRRLTSN
;
A
#
# COMPACT_ATOMS: atom_id res chain seq x y z
N MET A 1 13.79 16.57 15.20
CA MET A 1 13.87 17.04 13.80
C MET A 1 15.12 16.49 13.18
N VAL A 2 15.06 16.09 11.91
CA VAL A 2 16.20 15.63 11.12
C VAL A 2 16.38 16.60 9.96
N THR A 3 17.62 16.97 9.64
CA THR A 3 17.93 17.82 8.48
C THR A 3 18.28 16.93 7.29
N ILE A 4 17.67 17.18 6.14
CA ILE A 4 17.94 16.49 4.87
C ILE A 4 18.23 17.52 3.78
N GLU A 5 19.19 17.22 2.90
CA GLU A 5 19.47 18.03 1.71
C GLU A 5 18.63 17.51 0.54
N ILE A 6 17.87 18.40 -0.10
CA ILE A 6 17.04 18.07 -1.25
C ILE A 6 17.43 18.99 -2.42
N PRO A 7 17.61 18.46 -3.65
CA PRO A 7 17.84 19.28 -4.82
C PRO A 7 16.80 20.38 -4.99
N ALA A 8 17.24 21.59 -5.32
CA ALA A 8 16.36 22.74 -5.51
C ALA A 8 15.29 22.49 -6.57
N SER A 9 15.60 21.74 -7.62
CA SER A 9 14.65 21.37 -8.68
C SER A 9 13.40 20.66 -8.15
N ILE A 10 13.53 19.78 -7.15
CA ILE A 10 12.40 19.07 -6.53
C ILE A 10 11.53 20.04 -5.75
N VAL A 11 12.16 20.95 -4.99
CA VAL A 11 11.46 21.95 -4.18
C VAL A 11 10.70 22.94 -5.06
N GLU A 12 11.28 23.37 -6.19
CA GLU A 12 10.61 24.27 -7.12
C GLU A 12 9.39 23.61 -7.78
N VAL A 13 9.50 22.36 -8.26
CA VAL A 13 8.33 21.63 -8.77
C VAL A 13 7.24 21.48 -7.70
N LEU A 14 7.62 21.16 -6.46
CA LEU A 14 6.64 21.05 -5.37
C LEU A 14 5.96 22.39 -5.06
N LYS A 15 6.69 23.51 -5.19
CA LYS A 15 6.11 24.86 -5.06
C LYS A 15 5.16 25.21 -6.21
N GLU A 16 5.44 24.73 -7.42
CA GLU A 16 4.57 24.94 -8.58
C GLU A 16 3.26 24.15 -8.45
N MET A 17 3.33 22.90 -8.01
CA MET A 17 2.17 22.02 -7.82
C MET A 17 1.21 22.50 -6.73
N GLU A 18 1.73 23.11 -5.67
CA GLU A 18 0.93 23.68 -4.58
C GLU A 18 1.56 24.99 -4.13
N ARG A 19 0.92 26.13 -4.42
CA ARG A 19 1.53 27.46 -4.23
C ARG A 19 1.30 28.04 -2.83
N THR A 20 0.31 27.56 -2.11
CA THR A 20 -0.25 28.28 -0.95
C THR A 20 0.22 27.77 0.41
N LYS A 21 0.75 26.55 0.45
CA LYS A 21 1.09 25.87 1.71
C LYS A 21 2.58 25.99 2.08
N PRO A 22 2.95 25.85 3.35
CA PRO A 22 4.35 25.66 3.76
C PRO A 22 4.96 24.38 3.15
N LEU A 23 6.27 24.38 2.93
CA LEU A 23 6.96 23.26 2.27
C LEU A 23 6.77 21.92 3.01
N GLU A 24 6.82 21.94 4.35
CA GLU A 24 6.56 20.77 5.20
C GLU A 24 5.17 20.17 4.93
N GLN A 25 4.14 21.02 4.88
CA GLN A 25 2.78 20.58 4.60
C GLN A 25 2.65 19.99 3.19
N LYS A 26 3.32 20.58 2.18
CA LYS A 26 3.34 20.02 0.82
C LYS A 26 3.95 18.63 0.78
N PHE A 27 5.07 18.41 1.48
CA PHE A 27 5.69 17.09 1.59
C PHE A 27 4.79 16.11 2.33
N ARG A 28 4.19 16.51 3.46
CA ARG A 28 3.27 15.66 4.23
C ARG A 28 2.11 15.17 3.35
N GLU A 29 1.45 16.10 2.65
CA GLU A 29 0.32 15.77 1.78
C GLU A 29 0.74 14.93 0.56
N LEU A 30 1.93 15.16 0.01
CA LEU A 30 2.46 14.32 -1.07
C LEU A 30 2.67 12.87 -0.61
N ILE A 31 3.26 12.67 0.57
CA ILE A 31 3.49 11.34 1.13
C ILE A 31 2.15 10.68 1.47
N ILE A 32 1.21 11.41 2.07
CA ILE A 32 -0.13 10.90 2.37
C ILE A 32 -0.80 10.38 1.10
N ARG A 33 -0.82 11.18 0.01
CA ARG A 33 -1.42 10.76 -1.27
C ARG A 33 -0.76 9.53 -1.86
N GLU A 34 0.57 9.41 -1.78
CA GLU A 34 1.26 8.21 -2.25
C GLU A 34 0.87 6.99 -1.41
N VAL A 35 0.84 7.10 -0.09
CA VAL A 35 0.45 6.01 0.83
C VAL A 35 -0.99 5.59 0.60
N GLU A 36 -1.93 6.54 0.50
CA GLU A 36 -3.34 6.28 0.16
C GLU A 36 -3.47 5.58 -1.19
N GLY A 37 -2.73 6.04 -2.20
CA GLY A 37 -2.70 5.40 -3.52
C GLY A 37 -2.18 3.96 -3.47
N ARG A 38 -1.21 3.65 -2.60
CA ARG A 38 -0.74 2.27 -2.39
C ARG A 38 -1.78 1.41 -1.68
N ILE A 39 -2.40 1.95 -0.64
CA ILE A 39 -3.49 1.29 0.10
C ILE A 39 -4.59 0.86 -0.87
N LEU A 40 -5.06 1.77 -1.73
CA LEU A 40 -6.09 1.46 -2.71
C LEU A 40 -5.68 0.33 -3.66
N ARG A 41 -4.42 0.31 -4.12
CA ARG A 41 -3.91 -0.77 -5.00
C ARG A 41 -3.94 -2.13 -4.30
N TYR A 42 -3.52 -2.20 -3.05
CA TYR A 42 -3.54 -3.46 -2.30
C TYR A 42 -4.97 -3.89 -1.91
N GLU A 43 -5.85 -2.95 -1.61
CA GLU A 43 -7.28 -3.24 -1.39
C GLU A 43 -7.90 -3.85 -2.65
N MET A 44 -7.68 -3.25 -3.83
CA MET A 44 -8.16 -3.82 -5.11
C MET A 44 -7.56 -5.20 -5.41
N MET A 45 -6.29 -5.43 -5.06
CA MET A 45 -5.61 -6.71 -5.25
C MET A 45 -6.19 -7.79 -4.34
N ILE A 46 -6.46 -7.45 -3.07
CA ILE A 46 -7.14 -8.33 -2.11
C ILE A 46 -8.55 -8.65 -2.60
N GLU A 47 -9.34 -7.65 -2.99
CA GLU A 47 -10.70 -7.85 -3.52
C GLU A 47 -10.71 -8.77 -4.76
N PHE A 48 -9.70 -8.66 -5.63
CA PHE A 48 -9.55 -9.55 -6.77
C PHE A 48 -9.38 -11.01 -6.33
N PHE A 49 -8.51 -11.29 -5.37
CA PHE A 49 -8.31 -12.66 -4.88
C PHE A 49 -9.51 -13.17 -4.08
N GLU A 50 -10.13 -12.31 -3.26
CA GLU A 50 -11.37 -12.65 -2.55
C GLU A 50 -12.48 -13.04 -3.52
N SER A 51 -12.61 -12.31 -4.62
CA SER A 51 -13.55 -12.62 -5.69
C SER A 51 -13.18 -13.93 -6.43
N LYS A 52 -11.90 -14.15 -6.69
CA LYS A 52 -11.39 -15.35 -7.39
C LYS A 52 -11.64 -16.63 -6.59
N TYR A 53 -11.42 -16.60 -5.28
CA TYR A 53 -11.48 -17.77 -4.41
C TYR A 53 -12.76 -17.85 -3.57
N GLY A 54 -13.56 -16.79 -3.54
CA GLY A 54 -14.84 -16.73 -2.83
C GLY A 54 -14.70 -16.73 -1.30
N MET A 55 -13.55 -16.30 -0.78
CA MET A 55 -13.23 -16.26 0.66
C MET A 55 -12.14 -15.24 0.95
N GLY A 56 -11.91 -14.90 2.23
CA GLY A 56 -10.77 -14.06 2.64
C GLY A 56 -9.44 -14.82 2.65
N PHE A 57 -8.32 -14.10 2.69
CA PHE A 57 -6.96 -14.70 2.69
C PHE A 57 -6.77 -15.67 3.85
N LYS A 58 -7.23 -15.30 5.05
CA LYS A 58 -7.11 -16.13 6.25
C LYS A 58 -7.81 -17.48 6.07
N ASP A 59 -9.02 -17.48 5.53
CA ASP A 59 -9.75 -18.72 5.25
C ASP A 59 -9.07 -19.54 4.14
N PHE A 60 -8.49 -18.87 3.15
CA PHE A 60 -7.75 -19.51 2.07
C PHE A 60 -6.51 -20.26 2.60
N ASP A 61 -5.75 -19.61 3.48
CA ASP A 61 -4.55 -20.16 4.13
C ASP A 61 -4.92 -21.30 5.10
N GLU A 62 -5.82 -21.05 6.05
CA GLU A 62 -6.20 -22.04 7.07
C GLU A 62 -6.85 -23.29 6.48
N ARG A 63 -7.55 -23.17 5.35
CA ARG A 63 -8.17 -24.31 4.66
C ARG A 63 -7.21 -25.04 3.73
N GLY A 64 -5.96 -24.60 3.58
CA GLY A 64 -4.97 -25.23 2.70
C GLY A 64 -5.42 -25.28 1.25
N ILE A 65 -5.99 -24.18 0.73
CA ILE A 65 -6.56 -24.17 -0.63
C ILE A 65 -5.50 -24.45 -1.71
N VAL A 66 -4.24 -24.04 -1.50
CA VAL A 66 -3.12 -24.35 -2.40
C VAL A 66 -2.98 -25.86 -2.63
N GLU A 67 -2.98 -26.65 -1.55
CA GLU A 67 -2.89 -28.11 -1.61
C GLU A 67 -4.13 -28.71 -2.27
N LYS A 68 -5.33 -28.23 -1.89
CA LYS A 68 -6.60 -28.72 -2.44
C LYS A 68 -6.75 -28.45 -3.94
N LEU A 69 -6.11 -27.41 -4.45
CA LEU A 69 -6.06 -27.09 -5.87
C LEU A 69 -4.82 -27.65 -6.57
N GLY A 70 -4.07 -28.53 -5.90
CA GLY A 70 -3.03 -29.36 -6.51
C GLY A 70 -1.71 -28.65 -6.79
N HIS A 71 -1.34 -27.63 -6.01
CA HIS A 71 -0.04 -26.94 -6.14
C HIS A 71 0.26 -26.42 -7.55
N THR A 72 -0.77 -25.94 -8.24
CA THR A 72 -0.53 -25.30 -9.53
C THR A 72 0.22 -24.00 -9.32
N TRP A 73 1.17 -23.71 -10.22
CA TRP A 73 1.98 -22.50 -10.15
C TRP A 73 1.13 -21.22 -10.04
N ASP A 74 -0.01 -21.16 -10.73
CA ASP A 74 -0.93 -20.02 -10.63
C ASP A 74 -1.49 -19.84 -9.23
N VAL A 75 -1.88 -20.93 -8.55
CA VAL A 75 -2.45 -20.86 -7.19
C VAL A 75 -1.37 -20.53 -6.16
N GLU A 76 -0.15 -21.04 -6.33
CA GLU A 76 0.98 -20.70 -5.46
C GLU A 76 1.40 -19.24 -5.62
N ARG A 77 1.48 -18.74 -6.85
CA ARG A 77 1.75 -17.32 -7.11
C ARG A 77 0.69 -16.44 -6.46
N ASP A 78 -0.58 -16.76 -6.66
CA ASP A 78 -1.69 -15.99 -6.10
C ASP A 78 -1.66 -15.99 -4.57
N TYR A 79 -1.27 -17.09 -3.92
CA TYR A 79 -1.08 -17.13 -2.47
C TYR A 79 -0.03 -16.12 -1.99
N PHE A 80 1.17 -16.14 -2.59
CA PHE A 80 2.25 -15.24 -2.18
C PHE A 80 1.92 -13.78 -2.48
N ASP A 81 1.33 -13.51 -3.65
CA ASP A 81 0.90 -12.17 -4.05
C ASP A 81 -0.17 -11.63 -3.09
N TRP A 82 -1.11 -12.47 -2.66
CA TRP A 82 -2.16 -12.09 -1.72
C TRP A 82 -1.63 -11.88 -0.30
N GLU A 83 -0.75 -12.78 0.19
CA GLU A 83 -0.08 -12.64 1.48
C GLU A 83 0.69 -11.31 1.57
N MET A 84 1.45 -11.00 0.52
CA MET A 84 2.17 -9.73 0.40
C MET A 84 1.20 -8.55 0.44
N ALA A 85 0.09 -8.60 -0.32
CA ALA A 85 -0.87 -7.51 -0.36
C ALA A 85 -1.52 -7.23 1.02
N VAL A 86 -1.91 -8.28 1.75
CA VAL A 86 -2.46 -8.16 3.11
C VAL A 86 -1.44 -7.54 4.06
N THR A 87 -0.20 -8.03 4.03
CA THR A 87 0.89 -7.55 4.88
C THR A 87 1.23 -6.08 4.60
N GLU A 88 1.43 -5.73 3.33
CA GLU A 88 1.78 -4.36 2.92
C GLU A 88 0.64 -3.38 3.21
N LEU A 89 -0.61 -3.79 3.05
CA LEU A 89 -1.78 -2.98 3.39
C LEU A 89 -1.78 -2.61 4.88
N GLU A 90 -1.48 -3.56 5.77
CA GLU A 90 -1.41 -3.31 7.21
C GLU A 90 -0.30 -2.30 7.55
N TYR A 91 0.91 -2.50 7.01
CA TYR A 91 2.04 -1.58 7.20
C TYR A 91 1.75 -0.16 6.70
N LEU A 92 1.10 -0.02 5.56
CA LEU A 92 0.75 1.28 4.99
C LEU A 92 -0.37 1.98 5.77
N LYS A 93 -1.36 1.23 6.25
CA LYS A 93 -2.40 1.79 7.13
C LYS A 93 -1.79 2.31 8.43
N GLU A 94 -0.80 1.61 9.01
CA GLU A 94 -0.04 2.12 10.15
C GLU A 94 0.79 3.37 9.80
N ALA A 95 1.46 3.39 8.65
CA ALA A 95 2.20 4.55 8.19
C ALA A 95 1.30 5.78 8.03
N LEU A 96 0.12 5.61 7.44
CA LEU A 96 -0.86 6.67 7.29
C LEU A 96 -1.36 7.18 8.65
N ARG A 97 -1.61 6.29 9.62
CA ARG A 97 -1.95 6.69 10.99
C ARG A 97 -0.86 7.54 11.63
N ARG A 98 0.41 7.14 11.52
CA ARG A 98 1.54 7.95 12.03
C ARG A 98 1.60 9.33 11.37
N LEU A 99 1.28 9.41 10.08
CA LEU A 99 1.30 10.65 9.33
C LEU A 99 0.09 11.55 9.62
N THR A 100 -1.05 11.03 10.09
CA THR A 100 -2.29 11.80 10.29
C THR A 100 -2.62 12.07 11.76
N SER A 101 -2.01 11.34 12.71
CA SER A 101 -2.29 11.47 14.16
C SER A 101 -1.60 12.66 14.85
N ASN A 102 -1.17 13.69 14.10
CA ASN A 102 -0.57 14.94 14.60
C ASN A 102 -1.30 16.15 14.03
#